data_AF-A0AAV6YLZ5-F1
#
_entry.id   AF-A0AAV6YLZ5-F1
#
_cell.length_a   1.000
_cell.length_b   1.000
_cell.length_c   1.000
_cell.angle_alpha   90.00
_cell.angle_beta   90.00
_cell.angle_gamma   90.00
#
_symmetry.space_group_name_H-M   'P 1'
#
loop_
_entity.id
_entity.type
_entity.pdbx_description
1 polymer ?
#
loop_
_entity_poly.entity_id
_entity_poly.type
_entity_poly.pdbx_seq_one_letter_code
_entity_poly.pdbx_strand_id
1 'polypeptide(L)'
;MQQIIGEIAFQLDRRILTFIFPDQTRLYGVSVANIPQKIMEAATDPATGNVDEKKRTSMLQRYDEMMKTLKQHGYDTAVHPTFSENMVNAYGIMKQHPPPDSTEMHSLCDPENLKKMAYCAVPSSDLENVLILLKCLCKLSKRDGKPLFRL
;
A
#
# COMPACT_ATOMS: atom_id res chain seq x y z
N MET A 1 -4.64 -8.47 -17.39
CA MET A 1 -3.48 -9.12 -16.71
C MET A 1 -2.46 -8.11 -16.20
N GLN A 2 -1.97 -7.16 -17.01
CA GLN A 2 -0.92 -6.21 -16.57
C GLN A 2 -1.31 -5.28 -15.40
N GLN A 3 -2.60 -4.93 -15.28
CA GLN A 3 -3.14 -4.13 -14.16
C GLN A 3 -2.93 -4.76 -12.77
N ILE A 4 -2.59 -6.05 -12.69
CA ILE A 4 -2.33 -6.73 -11.42
C ILE A 4 -1.16 -6.08 -10.66
N ILE A 5 -0.16 -5.57 -11.38
CA ILE A 5 1.04 -4.97 -10.79
C ILE A 5 0.69 -3.64 -10.14
N GLY A 6 -0.06 -2.79 -10.85
CA GLY A 6 -0.59 -1.55 -10.30
C GLY A 6 -1.57 -1.81 -9.16
N GLU A 7 -2.39 -2.85 -9.24
CA GLU A 7 -3.30 -3.24 -8.15
C GLU A 7 -2.55 -3.67 -6.87
N ILE A 8 -1.48 -4.48 -6.99
CA ILE A 8 -0.65 -4.87 -5.85
C ILE A 8 -0.09 -3.63 -5.15
N ALA A 9 0.48 -2.71 -5.92
CA ALA A 9 1.02 -1.46 -5.40
C ALA A 9 -0.06 -0.60 -4.74
N PHE A 10 -1.19 -0.40 -5.42
CA PHE A 10 -2.32 0.39 -4.94
C PHE A 10 -2.89 -0.14 -3.62
N GLN A 11 -3.12 -1.45 -3.52
CA GLN A 11 -3.72 -2.05 -2.33
C GLN A 11 -2.75 -2.03 -1.14
N LEU A 12 -1.45 -2.20 -1.39
CA LEU A 12 -0.44 -2.02 -0.35
C LEU A 12 -0.47 -0.58 0.19
N ASP A 13 -0.41 0.41 -0.69
CA ASP A 13 -0.42 1.82 -0.30
C ASP A 13 -1.71 2.18 0.45
N ARG A 14 -2.87 1.75 -0.06
CA ARG A 14 -4.16 1.95 0.61
C ARG A 14 -4.18 1.36 2.02
N ARG A 15 -3.60 0.17 2.22
CA ARG A 15 -3.49 -0.49 3.53
C ARG A 15 -2.59 0.29 4.49
N ILE A 16 -1.43 0.76 4.01
CA ILE A 16 -0.50 1.59 4.80
C ILE A 16 -1.21 2.87 5.25
N LEU A 17 -1.83 3.58 4.32
CA LEU A 17 -2.49 4.85 4.60
C LEU A 17 -3.68 4.68 5.56
N THR A 18 -4.52 3.67 5.36
CA THR A 18 -5.69 3.40 6.24
C THR A 18 -5.25 3.07 7.67
N PHE A 19 -4.11 2.39 7.83
CA PHE A 19 -3.60 2.06 9.16
C PHE A 19 -3.10 3.31 9.91
N ILE A 20 -2.44 4.22 9.21
CA ILE A 20 -1.83 5.41 9.81
C ILE A 20 -2.89 6.50 10.07
N PHE A 21 -3.82 6.66 9.13
CA PHE A 21 -4.89 7.67 9.14
C PHE A 21 -6.29 7.03 9.18
N PRO A 22 -6.66 6.30 10.25
CA PRO A 22 -7.95 5.59 10.30
C PRO A 22 -9.16 6.52 10.28
N ASP A 23 -9.01 7.75 10.79
CA ASP A 23 -10.09 8.73 10.90
C ASP A 23 -10.24 9.61 9.64
N GLN A 24 -9.34 9.47 8.65
CA GLN A 24 -9.44 10.21 7.39
C GLN A 24 -10.21 9.42 6.35
N THR A 25 -11.40 9.90 6.01
CA THR A 25 -12.25 9.36 4.95
C THR A 25 -11.76 9.73 3.55
N ARG A 26 -10.94 10.79 3.43
CA ARG A 26 -10.42 11.31 2.16
C ARG A 26 -8.93 11.58 2.26
N LEU A 27 -8.14 10.71 1.64
CA LEU A 27 -6.67 10.78 1.58
C LEU A 27 -6.17 11.45 0.29
N TYR A 28 -6.88 12.49 -0.19
CA TYR A 28 -6.49 13.16 -1.43
C TYR A 28 -5.11 13.80 -1.32
N GLY A 29 -4.24 13.51 -2.29
CA GLY A 29 -2.86 13.99 -2.29
C GLY A 29 -1.97 13.39 -1.20
N VAL A 30 -2.43 12.32 -0.53
CA VAL A 30 -1.62 11.53 0.40
C VAL A 30 -1.08 10.32 -0.34
N SER A 31 0.24 10.19 -0.39
CA SER A 31 0.95 9.01 -0.88
C SER A 31 1.83 8.45 0.23
N VAL A 32 2.30 7.22 0.09
CA VAL A 32 3.20 6.65 1.10
C VAL A 32 4.49 7.47 1.24
N ALA A 33 4.92 8.13 0.16
CA ALA A 33 6.12 8.96 0.13
C ALA A 33 6.01 10.24 0.98
N ASN A 34 4.80 10.76 1.19
CA ASN A 34 4.58 12.02 1.89
C ASN A 34 3.95 11.87 3.28
N ILE A 35 3.83 10.65 3.81
CA ILE A 35 3.20 10.39 5.11
C ILE A 35 3.78 11.26 6.24
N PRO A 36 5.10 11.39 6.44
CA PRO A 36 5.63 12.20 7.54
C PRO A 36 5.16 13.65 7.48
N GLN A 37 5.10 14.22 6.27
CA GLN A 37 4.55 15.55 6.04
C GLN A 37 3.05 15.59 6.34
N LYS A 38 2.29 14.62 5.85
CA LYS A 38 0.84 14.55 6.06
C LYS A 38 0.44 14.33 7.52
N ILE A 39 1.28 13.67 8.32
CA ILE A 39 1.11 13.58 9.77
C ILE A 39 1.18 14.96 10.42
N MET A 40 2.15 15.79 10.02
CA MET A 40 2.29 17.16 10.55
C MET A 40 1.09 18.03 10.16
N GLU A 41 0.69 17.98 8.88
CA GLU A 41 -0.49 18.71 8.39
C GLU A 41 -1.77 18.27 9.13
N ALA A 42 -1.98 16.96 9.29
CA ALA A 42 -3.16 16.42 9.94
C ALA A 42 -3.22 16.69 11.46
N ALA A 43 -2.07 16.89 12.09
CA ALA A 43 -1.98 17.23 13.51
C ALA A 43 -2.05 18.74 13.78
N THR A 44 -1.94 19.57 12.76
CA THR A 44 -1.96 21.04 12.91
C THR A 44 -3.38 21.56 12.68
N ASP A 45 -3.88 22.34 13.62
CA ASP A 45 -5.13 23.05 13.45
C ASP A 45 -4.97 24.17 12.40
N PRO A 46 -5.74 24.17 11.30
CA PRO A 46 -5.55 25.11 10.21
C PRO A 46 -5.94 26.55 10.54
N ALA A 47 -6.75 26.78 11.59
CA ALA A 47 -7.21 28.10 11.99
C ALA A 47 -6.25 28.77 12.98
N THR A 48 -5.62 27.98 13.84
CA THR A 48 -4.77 28.47 14.94
C THR A 48 -3.28 28.19 14.73
N GLY A 49 -2.93 27.26 13.84
CA GLY A 49 -1.57 26.78 13.65
C GLY A 49 -1.05 25.91 14.81
N ASN A 50 -1.89 25.63 15.83
CA ASN A 50 -1.50 24.84 16.98
C ASN A 50 -1.43 23.36 16.62
N VAL A 51 -0.40 22.69 17.12
CA VAL A 51 -0.20 21.25 16.91
C VAL A 51 -0.87 20.46 18.03
N ASP A 52 -1.76 19.54 17.66
CA ASP A 52 -2.22 18.48 18.55
C ASP A 52 -1.11 17.41 18.68
N GLU A 53 -0.26 17.60 19.69
CA GLU A 53 0.86 16.71 19.96
C GLU A 53 0.42 15.27 20.28
N LYS A 54 -0.76 15.07 20.86
CA LYS A 54 -1.28 13.72 21.13
C LYS A 54 -1.62 13.01 19.82
N LYS A 55 -2.33 13.71 18.93
CA LYS A 55 -2.67 13.19 17.60
C LYS A 55 -1.42 12.93 16.77
N ARG A 56 -0.47 13.87 16.76
CA ARG A 56 0.83 13.74 16.08
C ARG A 56 1.58 12.49 16.54
N THR A 57 1.76 12.36 17.85
CA THR A 57 2.51 11.24 18.46
C THR A 57 1.86 9.90 18.13
N SER A 58 0.54 9.80 18.21
CA SER A 58 -0.21 8.59 17.86
C SER A 58 -0.02 8.18 16.40
N MET A 59 -0.09 9.14 15.46
CA MET A 59 0.12 8.86 14.04
C MET A 59 1.58 8.47 13.72
N LEU A 60 2.57 9.11 14.35
CA LEU A 60 3.97 8.75 14.20
C LEU A 60 4.26 7.33 14.73
N GLN A 61 3.69 6.96 15.87
CA GLN A 61 3.82 5.60 16.41
C GLN A 61 3.27 4.55 15.44
N ARG A 62 2.09 4.79 14.84
CA ARG A 62 1.53 3.90 13.82
C ARG A 62 2.40 3.84 12.56
N TYR A 63 2.93 4.98 12.12
CA TYR A 63 3.86 5.02 10.99
C TYR A 63 5.12 4.19 11.26
N ASP A 64 5.77 4.40 12.41
CA ASP A 64 6.97 3.65 12.79
C ASP A 64 6.70 2.15 12.91
N GLU A 65 5.58 1.77 13.50
CA GLU A 65 5.18 0.36 13.62
C GLU A 65 4.95 -0.28 12.24
N MET A 66 4.26 0.43 11.34
CA MET A 66 4.01 -0.01 9.98
C MET A 66 5.33 -0.16 9.20
N MET A 67 6.16 0.88 9.20
CA MET A 67 7.44 0.87 8.47
C MET A 67 8.41 -0.18 9.02
N LYS A 68 8.45 -0.38 10.34
CA LYS A 68 9.22 -1.46 10.95
C LYS A 68 8.74 -2.85 10.49
N THR A 69 7.43 -3.05 10.41
CA THR A 69 6.84 -4.31 9.92
C THR A 69 7.19 -4.55 8.45
N LEU A 70 7.08 -3.53 7.61
CA LEU A 70 7.37 -3.63 6.18
C LEU A 70 8.86 -3.86 5.91
N LYS A 71 9.74 -3.20 6.66
CA LYS A 71 11.21 -3.35 6.55
C LYS A 71 11.67 -4.78 6.82
N GLN A 72 11.03 -5.50 7.75
CA GLN A 72 11.29 -6.94 7.99
C GLN A 72 11.01 -7.81 6.75
N HIS A 73 10.26 -7.31 5.79
CA HIS A 73 9.87 -8.01 4.58
C HIS A 73 10.59 -7.49 3.32
N GLY A 74 11.55 -6.57 3.48
CA GLY A 74 12.37 -6.01 2.39
C GLY A 74 11.93 -4.62 1.92
N TYR A 75 10.88 -4.04 2.50
CA TYR A 75 10.42 -2.71 2.11
C TYR A 75 11.41 -1.63 2.57
N ASP A 76 12.00 -0.96 1.60
CA ASP A 76 12.78 0.25 1.74
C ASP A 76 11.90 1.51 1.57
N THR A 77 11.84 2.34 2.60
CA THR A 77 11.09 3.61 2.63
C THR A 77 11.64 4.70 1.71
N ALA A 78 12.88 4.57 1.24
CA ALA A 78 13.47 5.50 0.28
C ALA A 78 13.14 5.14 -1.18
N VAL A 79 12.82 3.87 -1.45
CA VAL A 79 12.62 3.34 -2.81
C VAL A 79 11.16 3.01 -3.08
N HIS A 80 10.56 2.20 -2.23
CA HIS A 80 9.28 1.57 -2.51
C HIS A 80 8.07 2.52 -2.54
N PRO A 81 8.02 3.63 -1.79
CA PRO A 81 6.91 4.57 -1.93
C PRO A 81 6.82 5.23 -3.31
N THR A 82 7.96 5.61 -3.88
CA THR A 82 8.00 6.17 -5.25
C THR A 82 7.81 5.06 -6.29
N PHE A 83 8.38 3.88 -6.04
CA PHE A 83 8.22 2.73 -6.92
C PHE A 83 6.76 2.28 -7.02
N SER A 84 6.02 2.19 -5.90
CA SER A 84 4.61 1.80 -5.90
C SER A 84 3.75 2.79 -6.70
N GLU A 85 3.98 4.09 -6.53
CA GLU A 85 3.31 5.14 -7.30
C GLU A 85 3.59 4.99 -8.81
N ASN A 86 4.84 4.74 -9.19
CA ASN A 86 5.21 4.47 -10.58
C ASN A 86 4.51 3.23 -11.14
N MET A 87 4.40 2.15 -10.35
CA MET A 87 3.70 0.93 -10.77
C MET A 87 2.21 1.20 -11.00
N VAL A 88 1.56 1.96 -10.12
CA VAL A 88 0.15 2.37 -10.29
C VAL A 88 -0.02 3.20 -11.56
N ASN A 89 0.88 4.17 -11.79
CA ASN A 89 0.82 5.05 -12.96
C ASN A 89 1.10 4.31 -14.27
N ALA A 90 2.03 3.36 -14.27
CA ALA A 90 2.43 2.61 -15.47
C ALA A 90 1.44 1.51 -15.84
N TYR A 91 0.93 0.76 -14.86
CA TYR A 91 0.12 -0.44 -15.09
C TYR A 91 -1.38 -0.20 -14.87
N GLY A 92 -1.75 0.87 -14.16
CA GLY A 92 -3.13 1.16 -13.78
C GLY A 92 -3.67 0.20 -12.71
N ILE A 93 -4.83 0.56 -12.16
CA ILE A 93 -5.58 -0.25 -11.18
C ILE A 93 -6.69 -1.06 -11.85
N MET A 94 -7.11 -2.15 -11.22
CA MET A 94 -8.22 -2.94 -11.72
C MET A 94 -9.54 -2.20 -11.55
N LYS A 95 -10.22 -1.91 -12.67
CA LYS A 95 -11.53 -1.23 -12.66
C LYS A 95 -12.69 -2.17 -12.34
N GLN A 96 -12.50 -3.45 -12.65
CA GLN A 96 -13.48 -4.50 -12.44
C GLN A 96 -12.77 -5.68 -11.81
N HIS A 97 -13.42 -6.18 -10.78
CA HIS A 97 -12.97 -7.33 -10.02
C HIS A 97 -13.92 -8.49 -10.34
N PRO A 98 -13.42 -9.69 -10.69
CA PRO A 98 -14.27 -10.86 -10.80
C PRO A 98 -15.11 -11.11 -9.52
N PRO A 99 -16.20 -11.88 -9.60
CA PRO A 99 -17.07 -12.15 -8.45
C PRO A 99 -16.26 -12.77 -7.28
N PRO A 100 -16.56 -12.42 -6.01
CA PRO A 100 -15.76 -12.82 -4.86
C PRO A 100 -15.58 -14.34 -4.71
N ASP A 101 -16.58 -15.14 -5.11
CA ASP A 101 -16.55 -16.61 -5.03
C ASP A 101 -16.16 -17.29 -6.35
N SER A 102 -15.62 -16.53 -7.32
CA SER A 102 -15.19 -17.09 -8.60
C SER A 102 -13.82 -17.75 -8.50
N THR A 103 -13.60 -18.81 -9.28
CA THR A 103 -12.28 -19.45 -9.45
C THR A 103 -11.22 -18.46 -9.90
N GLU A 104 -11.61 -17.45 -10.70
CA GLU A 104 -10.75 -16.35 -11.13
C GLU A 104 -10.29 -15.50 -9.93
N MET A 105 -11.19 -15.17 -9.01
CA MET A 105 -10.82 -14.43 -7.79
C MET A 105 -9.90 -15.22 -6.86
N HIS A 106 -10.18 -16.50 -6.67
CA HIS A 106 -9.29 -17.37 -5.89
C HIS A 106 -7.90 -17.45 -6.51
N SER A 107 -7.81 -17.52 -7.84
CA SER A 107 -6.54 -17.54 -8.57
C SER A 107 -5.78 -16.22 -8.46
N LEU A 108 -6.49 -15.08 -8.50
CA LEU A 108 -5.91 -13.74 -8.32
C LEU A 108 -5.48 -13.47 -6.87
N CYS A 109 -6.10 -14.13 -5.88
CA CYS A 109 -5.71 -14.01 -4.48
C CYS A 109 -4.62 -15.01 -4.05
N ASP A 110 -4.14 -15.88 -4.94
CA ASP A 110 -3.06 -16.82 -4.66
C ASP A 110 -1.69 -16.14 -4.86
N PRO A 111 -0.86 -16.01 -3.79
CA PRO A 111 0.47 -15.41 -3.89
C PRO A 111 1.40 -16.06 -4.93
N GLU A 112 1.30 -17.37 -5.16
CA GLU A 112 2.15 -18.06 -6.15
C GLU A 112 1.73 -17.74 -7.58
N ASN A 113 0.43 -17.59 -7.83
CA ASN A 113 -0.06 -17.11 -9.12
C ASN A 113 0.31 -15.64 -9.36
N LEU A 114 0.22 -14.81 -8.32
CA LEU A 114 0.66 -13.40 -8.39
C LEU A 114 2.15 -13.27 -8.70
N LYS A 115 3.00 -14.12 -8.09
CA LYS A 115 4.43 -14.18 -8.46
C LYS A 115 4.62 -14.53 -9.92
N LYS A 116 3.98 -15.61 -10.41
CA LYS A 116 4.07 -16.03 -11.82
C LYS A 116 3.62 -14.93 -12.78
N MET A 117 2.55 -14.22 -12.45
CA MET A 117 2.09 -13.08 -13.25
C MET A 117 3.10 -11.93 -13.24
N ALA A 118 3.75 -11.64 -12.11
CA ALA A 118 4.82 -10.64 -12.03
C ALA A 118 6.00 -10.99 -12.95
N TYR A 119 6.46 -12.25 -12.93
CA TYR A 119 7.54 -12.72 -13.83
C TYR A 119 7.27 -12.45 -15.32
N CYS A 120 6.00 -12.51 -15.74
CA CYS A 120 5.63 -12.29 -17.14
C CYS A 120 5.29 -10.83 -17.48
N ALA A 121 4.99 -10.00 -16.48
CA ALA A 121 4.39 -8.67 -16.68
C ALA A 121 5.38 -7.50 -16.54
N VAL A 122 6.46 -7.68 -15.77
CA VAL A 122 7.43 -6.61 -15.47
C VAL A 122 8.83 -6.95 -15.98
N PRO A 123 9.65 -5.95 -16.34
CA PRO A 123 11.06 -6.19 -16.65
C PRO A 123 11.80 -6.74 -15.42
N SER A 124 12.90 -7.44 -15.67
CA SER A 124 13.74 -8.05 -14.64
C SER A 124 14.30 -7.04 -13.63
N SER A 125 14.48 -5.78 -14.03
CA SER A 125 14.86 -4.66 -13.16
C SER A 125 13.84 -4.35 -12.06
N ASP A 126 12.56 -4.58 -12.34
CA ASP A 126 11.46 -4.16 -11.47
C ASP A 126 10.90 -5.33 -10.65
N LEU A 127 11.18 -6.56 -11.11
CA LEU A 127 10.65 -7.79 -10.53
C LEU A 127 10.93 -7.93 -9.04
N GLU A 128 12.17 -7.68 -8.59
CA GLU A 128 12.52 -7.78 -7.18
C GLU A 128 11.66 -6.86 -6.30
N ASN A 129 11.53 -5.60 -6.70
CA ASN A 129 10.74 -4.61 -5.98
C ASN A 129 9.25 -4.98 -5.99
N VAL A 130 8.70 -5.47 -7.11
CA VAL A 130 7.31 -5.97 -7.18
C VAL A 130 7.08 -7.15 -6.23
N LEU A 131 8.03 -8.08 -6.15
CA LEU A 131 7.94 -9.22 -5.24
C LEU A 131 7.98 -8.77 -3.77
N ILE A 132 8.75 -7.72 -3.45
CA ILE A 132 8.75 -7.09 -2.13
C ILE A 132 7.38 -6.47 -1.82
N LEU A 133 6.80 -5.70 -2.76
CA LEU A 133 5.45 -5.13 -2.58
C LEU A 133 4.41 -6.23 -2.34
N LEU A 134 4.43 -7.30 -3.13
CA LEU A 134 3.53 -8.44 -2.97
C LEU A 134 3.72 -9.13 -1.61
N LYS A 135 4.96 -9.36 -1.17
CA LYS A 135 5.26 -9.97 0.13
C LYS A 135 4.73 -9.10 1.27
N CYS A 136 4.88 -7.79 1.17
CA CYS A 136 4.34 -6.82 2.12
C CYS A 136 2.81 -6.84 2.15
N LEU A 137 2.16 -6.82 0.98
CA LEU A 137 0.71 -6.89 0.85
C LEU A 137 0.15 -8.17 1.49
N CYS A 138 0.77 -9.33 1.21
CA CYS A 138 0.42 -10.61 1.83
C CYS A 138 0.54 -10.57 3.35
N LYS A 139 1.59 -9.94 3.88
CA LYS A 139 1.77 -9.79 5.33
C LYS A 139 0.67 -8.92 5.94
N LEU A 140 0.34 -7.79 5.31
CA LEU A 140 -0.71 -6.89 5.80
C LEU A 140 -2.10 -7.52 5.69
N SER A 141 -2.37 -8.30 4.65
CA SER A 141 -3.61 -9.07 4.46
C SER A 141 -3.82 -10.10 5.57
N LYS A 142 -2.76 -10.84 5.94
CA LYS A 142 -2.82 -11.74 7.10
C LYS A 142 -3.02 -10.99 8.42
N ARG A 143 -2.44 -9.79 8.55
CA ARG A 143 -2.54 -8.97 9.75
C ARG A 143 -3.93 -8.38 9.96
N ASP A 144 -4.58 -7.88 8.91
CA ASP A 144 -5.90 -7.24 9.00
C ASP A 144 -7.08 -8.18 8.69
N GLY A 145 -6.80 -9.42 8.28
CA GLY A 145 -7.81 -10.43 7.94
C GLY A 145 -8.58 -10.13 6.65
N LYS A 146 -8.12 -9.19 5.82
CA LYS A 146 -8.80 -8.76 4.58
C LYS A 146 -8.16 -9.39 3.34
N PRO A 147 -8.94 -9.64 2.27
CA PRO A 147 -8.41 -10.17 1.00
C PRO A 147 -7.37 -9.25 0.38
N LEU A 148 -6.43 -9.80 -0.40
CA LEU A 148 -5.33 -9.04 -1.02
C LEU A 148 -5.86 -7.84 -1.81
N PHE A 149 -6.86 -8.09 -2.66
CA PHE A 149 -7.55 -7.07 -3.43
C PHE A 149 -8.90 -6.76 -2.80
N ARG A 150 -9.13 -5.48 -2.49
CA ARG A 150 -10.40 -4.99 -1.98
C ARG A 150 -11.14 -4.26 -3.09
N LEU A 151 -12.42 -4.61 -3.26
CA LEU A 151 -13.40 -3.86 -4.03
C LEU A 151 -13.49 -2.38 -3.57
#